data_AF-A0A2K6NAG7-F1
#
_entry.id   AF-A0A2K6NAG7-F1
#
_cell.length_a   1.000
_cell.length_b   1.000
_cell.length_c   1.000
_cell.angle_alpha   90.00
_cell.angle_beta   90.00
_cell.angle_gamma   90.00
#
_symmetry.space_group_name_H-M   'P 1'
#
loop_
_entity.id
_entity.type
_entity.pdbx_description
1 polymer ?
#
loop_
_entity_poly.entity_id
_entity_poly.type
_entity_poly.pdbx_seq_one_letter_code
_entity_poly.pdbx_strand_id
1 'polypeptide(L)' 'MRWVTVFLNGSPKNRKVVAVYGTLSDLLSVVSSKLSIKATSVYNGKGGLIDNIALIRDDDVLF' A
#
# COMPACT_ATOMS: atom_id res chain seq x y z
N MET A 1 13.97 5.78 1.90
CA MET A 1 12.71 5.92 1.14
C MET A 1 12.43 4.59 0.48
N ARG A 2 11.20 4.10 0.47
CA ARG A 2 10.85 2.81 -0.14
C ARG A 2 9.74 3.02 -1.16
N TRP A 3 9.85 2.40 -2.32
CA TRP A 3 8.85 2.44 -3.37
C TRP A 3 8.15 1.09 -3.45
N VAL A 4 6.83 1.11 -3.40
CA VAL A 4 6.03 -0.12 -3.41
C VAL A 4 4.97 -0.06 -4.49
N THR A 5 4.58 -1.24 -4.92
CA THR A 5 3.48 -1.41 -5.86
C THR A 5 2.22 -1.74 -5.06
N VAL A 6 1.19 -0.91 -5.19
CA VAL A 6 -0.12 -1.11 -4.55
C VAL A 6 -1.18 -1.43 -5.60
N PHE A 7 -2.01 -2.41 -5.31
CA PHE A 7 -3.17 -2.79 -6.09
C PHE A 7 -4.44 -2.54 -5.28
N LEU A 8 -5.57 -2.39 -5.97
CA LEU A 8 -6.87 -2.49 -5.32
C LEU A 8 -7.17 -3.97 -5.05
N ASN A 9 -7.51 -4.33 -3.81
CA ASN A 9 -7.95 -5.67 -3.47
C ASN A 9 -9.05 -6.18 -4.42
N GLY A 10 -8.87 -7.38 -4.97
CA GLY A 10 -9.79 -7.97 -5.95
C GLY A 10 -9.67 -7.44 -7.39
N SER A 11 -8.77 -6.49 -7.69
CA SER A 11 -8.56 -5.96 -9.05
C SER A 11 -7.08 -5.82 -9.43
N PRO A 12 -6.56 -6.65 -10.35
CA PRO A 12 -5.16 -6.58 -10.77
C PRO A 12 -4.85 -5.41 -11.73
N LYS A 13 -5.85 -4.64 -12.16
CA LYS A 13 -5.69 -3.63 -13.21
C LYS A 13 -5.26 -2.25 -12.69
N ASN A 14 -5.59 -1.92 -11.44
CA ASN A 14 -5.34 -0.59 -10.87
C ASN A 14 -4.04 -0.55 -10.06
N ARG A 15 -2.92 -0.79 -10.75
CA ARG A 15 -1.58 -0.70 -10.15
C ARG A 15 -1.15 0.75 -9.95
N LYS A 16 -0.65 1.09 -8.77
CA LYS A 16 0.01 2.37 -8.49
C LYS A 16 1.35 2.12 -7.80
N VAL A 17 2.38 2.84 -8.22
CA VAL A 17 3.66 2.86 -7.52
C VAL A 17 3.64 4.05 -6.57
N VAL A 18 3.94 3.79 -5.30
CA VAL A 18 3.75 4.74 -4.21
C VAL A 18 5.01 4.78 -3.36
N ALA A 19 5.44 5.97 -2.98
CA ALA A 19 6.50 6.13 -2.00
C ALA A 19 5.93 5.91 -0.60
N VAL A 20 6.63 5.11 0.19
CA VAL A 20 6.34 4.81 1.59
C VAL A 20 7.19 5.73 2.46
N TYR A 21 6.54 6.61 3.21
CA TYR A 21 7.15 7.58 4.11
C TYR A 21 6.24 7.85 5.32
N GLY A 22 6.85 8.32 6.41
CA GLY A 22 6.12 8.71 7.62
C GLY A 22 5.48 7.52 8.34
N THR A 23 4.18 7.61 8.57
CA THR A 23 3.36 6.66 9.32
C THR A 23 2.49 5.78 8.40
N LEU A 24 1.85 4.77 8.98
CA LEU A 24 0.87 3.96 8.24
C LEU A 24 -0.32 4.81 7.75
N SER A 25 -0.75 5.80 8.54
CA SER A 25 -1.82 6.72 8.15
C SER A 25 -1.45 7.57 6.93
N ASP A 26 -0.20 8.00 6.82
CA ASP A 26 0.29 8.72 5.64
C ASP A 26 0.22 7.83 4.40
N LEU A 27 0.69 6.58 4.51
CA LEU A 27 0.60 5.60 3.43
C LEU A 27 -0.86 5.37 3.00
N LEU A 28 -1.77 5.16 3.94
CA LEU A 28 -3.20 4.96 3.68
C LEU A 28 -3.84 6.17 2.97
N SER A 29 -3.46 7.38 3.37
CA SER A 29 -3.93 8.62 2.75
C SER A 29 -3.46 8.72 1.29
N VAL A 30 -2.18 8.44 1.03
CA VAL A 30 -1.63 8.46 -0.33
C VAL A 30 -2.26 7.37 -1.21
N VAL A 31 -2.41 6.15 -0.68
CA VAL A 31 -3.05 5.03 -1.38
C VAL A 31 -4.51 5.36 -1.70
N SER A 32 -5.25 5.91 -0.73
CA SER A 32 -6.64 6.35 -0.92
C SER A 32 -6.77 7.34 -2.08
N SER A 33 -5.90 8.36 -2.10
CA SER A 33 -5.88 9.36 -3.17
C SER A 33 -5.49 8.76 -4.53
N LYS A 34 -4.45 7.91 -4.57
CA LYS A 34 -3.93 7.34 -5.83
C LYS A 34 -4.84 6.29 -6.45
N LEU A 35 -5.56 5.53 -5.62
CA LEU A 35 -6.52 4.51 -6.07
C LEU A 35 -7.95 5.04 -6.13
N SER A 36 -8.20 6.27 -5.70
CA SER A 36 -9.54 6.88 -5.61
C SER A 36 -10.52 6.04 -4.78
N ILE A 37 -10.05 5.53 -3.63
CA ILE A 37 -10.83 4.74 -2.67
C ILE A 37 -10.65 5.30 -1.24
N LYS A 38 -11.42 4.79 -0.29
CA LYS A 38 -11.15 4.97 1.14
C LYS A 38 -10.38 3.76 1.67
N ALA A 39 -9.05 3.82 1.64
CA ALA A 39 -8.20 2.76 2.19
C ALA A 39 -8.18 2.83 3.72
N THR A 40 -8.48 1.71 4.37
CA THR A 40 -8.43 1.58 5.84
C THR A 40 -7.33 0.63 6.31
N SER A 41 -6.90 -0.27 5.43
CA SER A 41 -5.97 -1.35 5.72
C SER A 41 -5.14 -1.64 4.47
N VAL A 42 -3.95 -2.19 4.66
CA VAL A 42 -3.05 -2.61 3.58
C VAL A 42 -2.55 -4.02 3.91
N TYR A 43 -2.47 -4.87 2.89
CA TYR A 43 -2.05 -6.26 3.02
C TYR A 43 -0.86 -6.56 2.12
N ASN A 44 0.00 -7.49 2.51
CA ASN A 44 1.00 -8.06 1.60
C ASN A 44 0.38 -9.08 0.65
N GLY A 45 1.14 -9.52 -0.35
CA GLY A 45 0.69 -10.55 -1.31
C GLY A 45 0.39 -11.95 -0.73
N LYS A 46 0.62 -12.17 0.57
CA LYS A 46 0.23 -13.39 1.29
C LYS A 46 -1.04 -13.21 2.13
N GLY A 47 -1.68 -12.04 2.07
CA GLY A 47 -2.86 -11.71 2.88
C GLY A 47 -2.53 -11.29 4.32
N GLY A 48 -1.26 -11.08 4.65
CA GLY A 48 -0.85 -10.55 5.95
C GLY A 48 -1.14 -9.05 6.04
N LEU A 49 -1.88 -8.64 7.08
CA LEU A 49 -2.12 -7.24 7.38
C LEU A 49 -0.81 -6.54 7.71
N ILE A 50 -0.60 -5.36 7.15
CA ILE A 50 0.52 -4.49 7.50
C ILE A 50 0.08 -3.53 8.60
N ASP A 51 0.48 -3.81 9.83
CA ASP A 51 0.25 -2.97 11.01
C ASP A 51 1.36 -1.95 11.23
N ASN A 52 2.56 -2.20 10.67
CA ASN A 52 3.71 -1.33 10.81
C ASN A 52 4.46 -1.13 9.48
N ILE A 53 4.73 0.13 9.14
CA ILE A 53 5.51 0.52 7.96
C ILE A 53 6.93 -0.08 7.93
N ALA A 54 7.50 -0.46 9.08
CA ALA A 54 8.79 -1.14 9.16
C ALA A 54 8.80 -2.51 8.47
N LEU A 55 7.64 -3.15 8.29
CA LEU A 55 7.51 -4.46 7.65
C LEU A 55 7.58 -4.38 6.11
N ILE A 56 7.41 -3.17 5.56
CA ILE A 56 7.38 -2.93 4.12
C ILE A 56 8.80 -2.77 3.60
N ARG A 57 9.17 -3.52 2.56
CA ARG A 57 10.44 -3.40 1.86
C ARG A 57 10.30 -2.61 0.56
N ASP A 58 11.43 -2.22 0.00
CA ASP A 58 11.46 -1.68 -1.36
C ASP A 58 11.00 -2.75 -2.35
N ASP A 59 10.29 -2.33 -3.40
CA ASP A 59 9.66 -3.18 -4.42
C ASP A 59 8.57 -4.15 -3.92
N ASP A 60 8.13 -4.03 -2.66
CA ASP A 60 7.04 -4.85 -2.14
C ASP A 60 5.73 -4.62 -2.91
N VAL A 61 4.94 -5.69 -3.01
CA VAL A 61 3.61 -5.67 -3.59
C VAL A 61 2.57 -5.73 -2.48
N LEU A 62 1.71 -4.71 -2.44
CA LEU A 62 0.68 -4.50 -1.43
C LEU A 62 -0.71 -4.41 -2.08
N PHE A 63 -1.75 -4.68 -1.27
CA PHE A 63 -3.15 -4.76 -1.66
C PHE A 63 -4.08 -4.05 -0.68
#